data_AF-A0A2U1N2K4-F1
#
_entry.id   AF-A0A2U1N2K4-F1
#
_cell.length_a   1.000
_cell.length_b   1.000
_cell.length_c   1.000
_cell.angle_alpha   90.00
_cell.angle_beta   90.00
_cell.angle_gamma   90.00
#
_symmetry.space_group_name_H-M   'P 1'
#
loop_
_entity.id
_entity.type
_entity.pdbx_description
1 polymer ?
#
loop_
_entity_poly.entity_id
_entity_poly.type
_entity_poly.pdbx_seq_one_letter_code
_entity_poly.pdbx_strand_id
1 'polypeptide(L)'
;MQAIIDADEVLQARVAKLYKDSTLTNDDRVQKLADLINARSEEVELVDLINARSEEAALNELIQPTKQAQSQKRKRNPTKAQRMSEMKVYLMHQGCYKSAQLRGMTYDEIERLYYRIKRYVDKFIPMGTK
;
A
#
# COMPACT_ATOMS: atom_id res chain seq x y z
N MET A 1 4.75 15.45 -29.34
CA MET A 1 4.02 14.48 -30.17
C MET A 1 5.01 13.38 -30.52
N GLN A 2 5.05 12.31 -29.74
CA GLN A 2 5.88 11.14 -30.02
C GLN A 2 5.14 10.35 -31.11
N ALA A 3 5.76 10.17 -32.27
CA ALA A 3 5.18 9.32 -33.31
C ALA A 3 5.11 7.89 -32.76
N ILE A 4 3.90 7.45 -32.41
CA ILE A 4 3.61 6.04 -32.17
C ILE A 4 3.68 5.40 -33.55
N ILE A 5 4.90 5.05 -33.99
CA ILE A 5 5.06 4.25 -35.20
C ILE A 5 4.44 2.90 -34.84
N ASP A 6 3.35 2.57 -35.52
CA ASP A 6 2.62 1.35 -35.25
C ASP A 6 3.58 0.19 -35.42
N ALA A 7 3.70 -0.65 -34.39
CA ALA A 7 4.74 -1.68 -34.37
C ALA A 7 4.62 -2.49 -35.67
N ASP A 8 3.41 -2.86 -36.07
CA ASP A 8 3.14 -3.67 -37.27
C ASP A 8 3.66 -3.06 -38.56
N GLU A 9 3.67 -1.73 -38.70
CA GLU A 9 4.24 -1.07 -39.87
C GLU A 9 5.76 -1.30 -39.99
N VAL A 10 6.48 -1.33 -38.86
CA VAL A 10 7.93 -1.58 -38.83
C VAL A 10 8.24 -3.03 -39.21
N LEU A 11 7.43 -4.00 -38.76
CA LEU A 11 7.60 -5.40 -39.13
C LEU A 11 7.34 -5.58 -40.63
N GLN A 12 6.23 -5.02 -41.12
CA GLN A 12 5.87 -5.08 -42.53
C GLN A 12 6.94 -4.45 -43.42
N ALA A 13 7.53 -3.32 -43.02
CA ALA A 13 8.63 -2.68 -43.76
C ALA A 13 9.91 -3.54 -43.78
N ARG A 14 10.25 -4.22 -42.67
CA ARG A 14 11.42 -5.12 -42.60
C ARG A 14 11.20 -6.39 -43.42
N VAL A 15 10.01 -7.00 -43.33
CA VAL A 15 9.62 -8.17 -44.14
C VAL A 15 9.61 -7.83 -45.63
N ALA A 16 9.07 -6.67 -46.02
CA ALA A 16 9.06 -6.23 -47.42
C ALA A 16 10.47 -6.03 -48.01
N LYS A 17 11.45 -5.64 -47.18
CA LYS A 17 12.86 -5.58 -47.60
C LYS A 17 13.45 -6.98 -47.80
N LEU A 18 13.08 -7.94 -46.96
CA LEU A 18 13.53 -9.32 -47.03
C LEU A 18 13.11 -10.01 -48.34
N TYR A 19 11.86 -9.78 -48.78
CA TYR A 19 11.34 -10.33 -50.04
C TYR A 19 11.91 -9.67 -51.31
N LYS A 20 12.43 -8.44 -51.19
CA LYS A 20 13.06 -7.72 -52.31
C LYS A 20 14.52 -8.14 -52.53
N ASP A 21 15.12 -8.84 -51.57
CA ASP A 21 16.50 -9.28 -51.68
C ASP A 21 16.59 -10.58 -52.49
N SER A 22 16.98 -10.45 -53.76
CA SER A 22 17.12 -11.55 -54.72
C SER A 22 18.36 -12.43 -54.49
N THR A 23 19.25 -12.05 -53.56
CA THR A 23 20.48 -12.80 -53.27
C THR A 23 20.27 -13.94 -52.28
N LEU A 24 19.13 -13.94 -51.58
CA LEU A 24 18.74 -14.96 -50.60
C LEU A 24 17.99 -16.12 -51.24
N THR A 25 18.31 -17.33 -50.82
CA THR A 25 17.50 -18.52 -51.13
C THR A 25 16.18 -18.49 -50.34
N ASN A 26 15.19 -19.28 -50.77
CA ASN A 26 13.91 -19.35 -50.06
C ASN A 26 14.07 -19.84 -48.62
N ASP A 27 14.95 -20.80 -48.37
CA ASP A 27 15.22 -21.32 -47.02
C ASP A 27 15.85 -20.25 -46.13
N ASP A 28 16.81 -19.48 -46.66
CA ASP A 28 17.43 -18.37 -45.92
C ASP A 28 16.42 -17.25 -45.60
N ARG A 29 15.45 -17.00 -46.51
CA ARG A 29 14.36 -16.05 -46.26
C ARG A 29 13.45 -16.53 -45.16
N VAL A 30 13.08 -17.81 -45.15
CA VAL A 30 12.24 -18.39 -44.09
C VAL A 30 12.94 -18.29 -42.75
N GLN A 31 14.24 -18.59 -42.68
CA GLN A 31 15.02 -18.50 -41.46
C GLN A 31 15.10 -17.05 -40.93
N LYS A 32 15.46 -16.09 -41.79
CA LYS A 32 15.51 -14.67 -41.40
C LYS A 32 14.14 -14.11 -41.01
N LEU A 33 13.06 -14.62 -41.58
CA LEU A 33 11.70 -14.25 -41.19
C LEU A 33 11.39 -14.74 -39.76
N ALA A 34 11.77 -15.97 -39.43
CA ALA A 34 11.62 -16.51 -38.08
C ALA A 34 12.44 -15.70 -37.06
N ASP A 35 13.68 -15.33 -37.40
CA ASP A 35 14.54 -14.51 -36.55
C ASP A 35 13.92 -13.11 -36.30
N LEU A 36 13.33 -12.50 -37.34
CA LEU A 36 12.63 -11.22 -37.23
C LEU A 36 11.39 -11.29 -36.32
N ILE A 37 10.64 -12.39 -36.39
CA ILE A 37 9.45 -12.61 -35.54
C ILE A 37 9.87 -12.81 -34.09
N ASN A 38 10.93 -13.58 -33.83
CA ASN A 38 11.44 -13.81 -32.49
C ASN A 38 11.97 -12.51 -31.86
N ALA A 39 12.82 -11.77 -32.57
CA ALA A 39 13.35 -10.48 -32.09
C ALA A 39 12.22 -9.47 -31.79
N ARG A 40 11.16 -9.49 -32.59
CA ARG A 40 9.95 -8.68 -32.38
C ARG A 40 9.20 -9.09 -31.11
N SER A 41 9.07 -10.39 -30.87
CA SER A 41 8.41 -10.90 -29.66
C SER A 41 9.15 -10.43 -28.40
N GLU A 42 10.48 -10.48 -28.42
CA GLU A 42 11.33 -9.97 -27.32
C GLU A 42 11.17 -8.45 -27.12
N GLU A 43 11.13 -7.65 -28.19
CA GLU A 43 10.90 -6.21 -28.10
C GLU A 43 9.54 -5.87 -27.49
N VAL A 44 8.49 -6.62 -27.83
CA VAL A 44 7.13 -6.42 -27.27
C VAL A 44 7.10 -6.76 -25.78
N GLU A 45 7.66 -7.89 -25.37
CA GLU A 45 7.73 -8.28 -23.95
C GLU A 45 8.50 -7.26 -23.10
N LEU A 46 9.57 -6.67 -23.65
CA LEU A 46 10.33 -5.62 -22.96
C LEU A 46 9.52 -4.34 -22.77
N VAL A 47 8.70 -3.95 -23.75
CA VAL A 47 7.84 -2.77 -23.65
C VAL A 47 6.76 -2.98 -22.59
N ASP A 48 6.11 -4.14 -22.57
CA ASP A 48 5.11 -4.48 -21.56
C ASP A 48 5.73 -4.50 -20.15
N LEU A 49 6.94 -5.04 -20.01
CA LEU A 49 7.67 -5.02 -18.75
C LEU A 49 8.02 -3.60 -18.28
N ILE A 50 8.45 -2.72 -19.20
CA ILE A 50 8.74 -1.31 -18.89
C ILE A 50 7.46 -0.59 -18.45
N ASN A 51 6.35 -0.83 -19.16
CA ASN A 51 5.06 -0.24 -18.82
C ASN A 51 4.58 -0.72 -17.44
N ALA A 52 4.62 -2.03 -17.18
CA ALA A 52 4.27 -2.60 -15.88
C ALA A 52 5.15 -2.04 -14.75
N ARG A 53 6.46 -1.91 -14.97
CA ARG A 53 7.38 -1.32 -13.99
C ARG A 53 7.10 0.17 -13.75
N SER A 54 6.68 0.90 -14.78
CA SER A 54 6.31 2.32 -14.67
C SER A 54 5.01 2.51 -13.90
N GLU A 55 4.03 1.61 -14.09
CA GLU A 55 2.78 1.58 -13.34
C GLU A 55 3.01 1.23 -11.85
N GLU A 56 3.85 0.23 -11.57
CA GLU A 56 4.27 -0.10 -10.20
C GLU A 56 5.01 1.06 -9.52
N ALA A 57 5.87 1.77 -10.26
CA ALA A 57 6.56 2.95 -9.76
C ALA A 57 5.57 4.08 -9.42
N ALA A 58 4.62 4.37 -10.32
CA ALA A 58 3.58 5.36 -10.11
C ALA A 58 2.67 5.02 -8.91
N LEU A 59 2.31 3.74 -8.76
CA LEU A 59 1.55 3.26 -7.60
C LEU A 59 2.34 3.42 -6.30
N ASN A 60 3.63 3.12 -6.30
CA ASN A 60 4.47 3.31 -5.12
C ASN A 60 4.59 4.78 -4.73
N GLU A 61 4.75 5.70 -5.69
CA GLU A 61 4.77 7.14 -5.42
C GLU A 61 3.45 7.65 -4.82
N LEU A 62 2.31 7.08 -5.21
CA LEU A 62 1.00 7.42 -4.63
C LEU A 62 0.80 6.82 -3.22
N ILE A 63 1.37 5.63 -2.97
CA ILE A 63 1.17 4.86 -1.73
C ILE A 63 2.16 5.29 -0.62
N GLN A 64 3.36 5.74 -0.94
CA GLN A 64 4.34 6.16 0.08
C GLN A 64 3.84 7.32 0.97
N PRO A 65 3.26 8.41 0.44
CA PRO A 65 2.77 9.53 1.24
C PRO A 65 1.65 9.13 2.20
N THR A 66 0.74 8.25 1.75
CA THR A 66 -0.39 7.77 2.56
C THR A 66 0.07 6.87 3.71
N LYS A 67 1.03 5.96 3.46
CA LYS A 67 1.66 5.14 4.51
C LYS A 67 2.38 6.00 5.56
N GLN A 68 3.11 7.03 5.13
CA GLN A 68 3.80 7.95 6.03
C GLN A 68 2.83 8.78 6.89
N ALA A 69 1.78 9.36 6.28
CA ALA A 69 0.76 10.13 6.99
C ALA A 69 -0.02 9.29 8.02
N GLN A 70 -0.31 8.03 7.71
CA GLN A 70 -0.97 7.11 8.65
C GLN A 70 -0.05 6.74 9.82
N SER A 71 1.25 6.52 9.56
CA SER A 71 2.22 6.23 10.61
C SER A 71 2.45 7.42 11.56
N GLN A 72 2.41 8.66 11.06
CA GLN A 72 2.52 9.86 11.88
C GLN A 72 1.33 10.02 12.84
N LYS A 73 0.10 9.67 12.41
CA LYS A 73 -1.07 9.68 13.31
C LYS A 73 -0.92 8.70 14.48
N ARG A 74 -0.18 7.59 14.30
CA ARG A 74 0.08 6.57 15.34
C ARG A 74 1.18 6.97 16.33
N LYS A 75 2.05 7.92 15.99
CA LYS A 75 3.16 8.39 16.86
C LYS A 75 2.80 9.57 17.77
N ARG A 76 1.57 10.10 17.69
CA ARG A 76 1.14 11.23 18.54
C ARG A 76 0.74 10.73 19.92
N ASN A 77 1.27 11.39 20.95
CA ASN A 77 0.77 11.22 22.31
C ASN A 77 -0.73 11.56 22.35
N PRO A 78 -1.54 10.79 23.08
CA PRO A 78 -2.97 11.04 23.16
C PRO A 78 -3.24 12.40 23.80
N THR A 79 -4.12 13.17 23.17
CA THR A 79 -4.58 14.47 23.65
C THR A 79 -5.29 14.33 25.01
N LYS A 80 -5.35 15.40 25.82
CA LYS A 80 -6.07 15.43 27.11
C LYS A 80 -7.50 14.86 26.98
N ALA A 81 -8.23 15.22 25.93
CA ALA A 81 -9.57 14.66 25.67
C ALA A 81 -9.59 13.15 25.37
N GLN A 82 -8.61 12.65 24.61
CA GLN A 82 -8.49 11.22 24.31
C GLN A 82 -8.17 10.42 25.57
N ARG A 83 -7.19 10.89 26.37
CA ARG A 83 -6.89 10.30 27.68
C ARG A 83 -8.11 10.30 28.62
N MET A 84 -8.88 11.38 28.62
CA MET A 84 -10.12 11.46 29.40
C MET A 84 -11.13 10.41 28.96
N SER A 85 -11.28 10.20 27.65
CA SER A 85 -12.17 9.19 27.10
C SER A 85 -11.72 7.78 27.51
N GLU A 86 -10.42 7.49 27.41
CA GLU A 86 -9.83 6.22 27.85
C GLU A 86 -10.05 5.97 29.35
N MET A 87 -9.83 6.99 30.18
CA MET A 87 -10.10 6.91 31.62
C MET A 87 -11.58 6.66 31.91
N LYS A 88 -12.51 7.33 31.21
CA LYS A 88 -13.95 7.09 31.38
C LYS A 88 -14.33 5.65 31.01
N VAL A 89 -13.77 5.11 29.93
CA VAL A 89 -13.98 3.72 29.52
C VAL A 89 -13.48 2.75 30.60
N TYR A 90 -12.29 3.00 31.15
CA TYR A 90 -11.77 2.19 32.26
C TYR A 90 -12.69 2.24 33.49
N LEU A 91 -13.13 3.43 33.88
CA LEU A 91 -14.04 3.62 35.01
C LEU A 91 -15.39 2.90 34.81
N MET A 92 -15.90 2.85 33.59
CA MET A 92 -17.13 2.12 33.28
C MET A 92 -16.97 0.61 33.44
N HIS A 93 -15.86 0.05 32.95
CA HIS A 93 -15.67 -1.40 32.93
C HIS A 93 -15.09 -1.97 34.23
N GLN A 94 -14.16 -1.25 34.86
CA GLN A 94 -13.44 -1.72 36.05
C GLN A 94 -13.97 -1.07 37.34
N GLY A 95 -14.53 0.14 37.23
CA GLY A 95 -15.05 0.91 38.36
C GLY A 95 -16.56 0.83 38.55
N CYS A 96 -17.29 0.17 37.66
CA CYS A 96 -18.76 0.10 37.65
C CYS A 96 -19.46 1.48 37.58
N TYR A 97 -18.79 2.50 37.04
CA TYR A 97 -19.39 3.82 36.86
C TYR A 97 -20.33 3.85 35.66
N LYS A 98 -21.46 4.54 35.76
CA LYS A 98 -22.35 4.77 34.62
C LYS A 98 -21.83 5.95 33.79
N SER A 99 -21.99 5.88 32.47
CA SER A 99 -21.60 6.96 31.56
C SER A 99 -22.25 8.31 31.90
N ALA A 100 -23.49 8.29 32.42
CA ALA A 100 -24.20 9.48 32.89
C ALA A 100 -23.53 10.14 34.11
N GLN A 101 -22.93 9.36 35.01
CA GLN A 101 -22.21 9.90 36.18
C GLN A 101 -20.90 10.57 35.77
N LEU A 102 -20.25 10.06 34.71
CA LEU A 102 -19.01 10.62 34.17
C LEU A 102 -19.26 11.79 33.21
N ARG A 103 -20.53 12.05 32.85
CA ARG A 103 -20.93 13.13 31.95
C ARG A 103 -20.95 14.43 32.75
N GLY A 104 -20.18 15.43 32.34
CA GLY A 104 -20.06 16.72 33.02
C GLY A 104 -18.88 16.85 34.00
N MET A 105 -18.22 15.75 34.36
CA MET A 105 -16.97 15.80 35.15
C MET A 105 -15.81 16.36 34.32
N THR A 106 -14.99 17.17 34.98
CA THR A 106 -13.75 17.72 34.45
C THR A 106 -12.67 16.63 34.31
N TYR A 107 -11.60 16.93 33.57
CA TYR A 107 -10.50 16.01 33.39
C TYR A 107 -9.90 15.57 34.73
N ASP A 108 -9.61 16.53 35.60
CA ASP A 108 -8.86 16.28 36.84
C ASP A 108 -9.70 15.45 37.82
N GLU A 109 -11.03 15.61 37.82
CA GLU A 109 -11.94 14.74 38.58
C GLU A 109 -11.92 13.31 38.06
N ILE A 110 -12.03 13.13 36.73
CA ILE A 110 -11.96 11.81 36.10
C ILE A 110 -10.61 11.14 36.36
N GLU A 111 -9.52 11.89 36.30
CA GLU A 111 -8.17 11.41 36.57
C GLU A 111 -8.01 10.94 38.01
N ARG A 112 -8.50 11.70 38.99
CA ARG A 112 -8.50 11.30 40.40
C ARG A 112 -9.29 10.01 40.63
N LEU A 113 -10.49 9.89 40.03
CA LEU A 113 -11.29 8.66 40.11
C LEU A 113 -10.54 7.47 39.49
N TYR A 114 -9.95 7.67 38.30
CA TYR A 114 -9.23 6.64 37.58
C TYR A 114 -8.08 6.06 38.42
N TYR A 115 -7.20 6.91 38.94
CA TYR A 115 -6.07 6.43 39.75
C TYR A 115 -6.49 5.81 41.08
N ARG A 116 -7.60 6.29 41.67
CA ARG A 116 -8.18 5.66 42.86
C ARG A 116 -8.56 4.21 42.59
N ILE A 117 -9.35 3.95 41.54
CA ILE A 117 -9.82 2.59 41.20
C ILE A 117 -8.67 1.71 40.75
N LYS A 118 -7.80 2.24 39.88
CA LYS A 118 -6.63 1.50 39.39
C LYS A 118 -5.78 0.97 40.55
N ARG A 119 -5.57 1.77 41.59
CA ARG A 119 -4.84 1.33 42.80
C ARG A 119 -5.51 0.15 43.52
N TYR A 120 -6.84 0.07 43.53
CA TYR A 120 -7.55 -1.05 44.14
C TYR A 120 -7.46 -2.30 43.25
N VAL A 121 -7.64 -2.14 41.94
CA VAL A 121 -7.55 -3.24 40.97
C VAL A 121 -6.14 -3.83 40.94
N ASP A 122 -5.10 -3.00 40.90
CA ASP A 122 -3.70 -3.46 40.88
C ASP A 122 -3.31 -4.24 42.14
N LYS A 123 -4.01 -4.02 43.26
CA LYS A 123 -3.81 -4.72 44.53
C LYS A 123 -4.76 -5.91 44.72
N PHE A 124 -5.63 -6.19 43.77
CA PHE A 124 -6.59 -7.28 43.88
C PHE A 124 -5.88 -8.63 43.70
N ILE A 125 -6.01 -9.50 44.70
CA ILE A 125 -5.53 -10.89 44.63
C ILE A 125 -6.77 -11.78 44.43
N PRO A 126 -6.92 -12.43 43.27
CA PRO A 126 -8.06 -13.29 43.01
C PRO A 126 -8.02 -14.52 43.93
N MET A 127 -9.16 -14.77 44.59
CA MET A 127 -9.37 -15.93 45.46
C MET A 127 -9.19 -17.21 44.65
N GLY A 128 -8.09 -17.93 44.87
CA GLY A 128 -7.74 -19.14 44.12
C GLY A 128 -6.33 -19.16 43.53
N THR A 129 -5.57 -18.06 43.65
CA THR A 129 -4.13 -18.07 43.38
C THR A 129 -3.40 -18.72 44.57
N LYS A 130 -3.17 -20.03 44.47
CA LYS A 130 -2.17 -20.78 45.24
C LYS A 130 -1.17 -21.40 44.27
#